data_AF-A0A7S1XMB1-F1
#
_entry.id   AF-A0A7S1XMB1-F1
#
_cell.length_a   1.000
_cell.length_b   1.000
_cell.length_c   1.000
_cell.angle_alpha   90.00
_cell.angle_beta   90.00
_cell.angle_gamma   90.00
#
_symmetry.space_group_name_H-M   'P 1'
#
loop_
_entity.id
_entity.type
_entity.pdbx_description
1 polymer ?
#
loop_
_entity_poly.entity_id
_entity_poly.type
_entity_poly.pdbx_seq_one_letter_code
_entity_poly.pdbx_strand_id
1 'polypeptide(L)'
;MNERRQEFVRMAYAKLDSTGDGIVTIDDIRHTYDVSQHPGVVDGTVTPDEALATFLEQFDTQEKDGIVTIEEFMDYYKNVSASIDGDDHFELMMRNAWHISGGEGWCANTSNKRVLVTHRDGRQTVEEVRLQL
;
A
#
# COMPACT_ATOMS: atom_id res chain seq x y z
N MET A 1 -0.68 18.39 5.65
CA MET A 1 -0.72 17.56 4.43
C MET A 1 -1.65 18.24 3.42
N ASN A 2 -1.19 18.47 2.18
CA ASN A 2 -2.00 19.11 1.14
C ASN A 2 -2.90 18.10 0.40
N GLU A 3 -3.78 18.59 -0.49
CA GLU A 3 -4.76 17.74 -1.19
C GLU A 3 -4.11 16.67 -2.07
N ARG A 4 -3.02 16.99 -2.77
CA ARG A 4 -2.31 16.03 -3.62
C ARG A 4 -1.81 14.83 -2.81
N ARG A 5 -1.25 15.07 -1.63
CA ARG A 5 -0.81 14.01 -0.73
C ARG A 5 -1.97 13.22 -0.14
N GLN A 6 -3.05 13.90 0.24
CA GLN A 6 -4.27 13.25 0.74
C GLN A 6 -4.84 12.27 -0.29
N GLU A 7 -4.81 12.62 -1.58
CA GLU A 7 -5.30 11.72 -2.63
C GLU A 7 -4.51 10.41 -2.69
N PHE A 8 -3.18 10.46 -2.59
CA PHE A 8 -2.38 9.23 -2.53
C PHE A 8 -2.65 8.39 -1.28
N VAL A 9 -2.95 9.04 -0.15
CA VAL A 9 -3.36 8.34 1.07
C VAL A 9 -4.71 7.64 0.87
N ARG A 10 -5.69 8.30 0.24
CA ARG A 10 -6.99 7.67 -0.10
C ARG A 10 -6.82 6.50 -1.08
N MET A 11 -5.96 6.65 -2.09
CA MET A 11 -5.65 5.58 -3.04
C MET A 11 -4.98 4.37 -2.38
N ALA A 12 -4.12 4.61 -1.39
CA ALA A 12 -3.50 3.55 -0.60
C ALA A 12 -4.53 2.87 0.31
N TYR A 13 -5.38 3.64 0.99
CA TYR A 13 -6.45 3.11 1.83
C TYR A 13 -7.43 2.25 1.02
N ALA A 14 -7.87 2.71 -0.15
CA ALA A 14 -8.75 1.95 -1.03
C ALA A 14 -8.13 0.65 -1.58
N LYS A 15 -6.79 0.50 -1.53
CA LYS A 15 -6.14 -0.78 -1.81
C LYS A 15 -6.12 -1.71 -0.61
N LEU A 16 -6.11 -1.13 0.58
CA LEU A 16 -6.08 -1.87 1.84
C LEU A 16 -7.47 -2.36 2.22
N ASP A 17 -8.51 -1.54 2.01
CA ASP A 17 -9.92 -1.88 2.15
C ASP A 17 -10.37 -2.76 0.97
N SER A 18 -10.13 -4.06 1.11
CA SER A 18 -10.40 -5.05 0.06
C SER A 18 -11.91 -5.32 -0.12
N THR A 19 -12.68 -5.14 0.95
CA THR A 19 -14.13 -5.36 0.95
C THR A 19 -14.92 -4.14 0.43
N GLY A 20 -14.34 -2.95 0.54
CA GLY A 20 -14.94 -1.68 0.11
C GLY A 20 -16.03 -1.19 1.06
N ASP A 21 -16.02 -1.61 2.33
CA ASP A 21 -17.01 -1.22 3.33
C ASP A 21 -16.64 0.08 4.07
N GLY A 22 -15.47 0.65 3.76
CA GLY A 22 -14.98 1.90 4.30
C GLY A 22 -14.12 1.74 5.55
N ILE A 23 -13.91 0.52 6.05
CA ILE A 23 -13.02 0.21 7.16
C ILE A 23 -11.97 -0.81 6.73
N VAL A 24 -10.80 -0.80 7.38
CA VAL A 24 -9.77 -1.81 7.15
C VAL A 24 -9.67 -2.70 8.37
N THR A 25 -9.80 -4.01 8.16
CA THR A 25 -9.68 -5.02 9.20
C THR A 25 -8.53 -5.99 8.93
N ILE A 26 -8.24 -6.88 9.88
CA ILE A 26 -7.27 -7.96 9.68
C ILE A 26 -7.65 -8.88 8.51
N ASP A 27 -8.95 -9.05 8.26
CA ASP A 27 -9.46 -9.90 7.19
C ASP A 27 -9.14 -9.28 5.82
N ASP A 28 -9.21 -7.95 5.69
CA ASP A 28 -8.84 -7.25 4.46
C ASP A 28 -7.37 -7.43 4.09
N ILE A 29 -6.49 -7.32 5.09
CA ILE A 29 -5.05 -7.37 4.85
C ILE A 29 -4.52 -8.79 4.71
N ARG A 30 -5.23 -9.80 5.22
CA ARG A 30 -4.81 -11.21 5.13
C ARG A 30 -4.68 -11.68 3.68
N HIS A 31 -5.48 -11.14 2.78
CA HIS A 31 -5.48 -11.50 1.36
C HIS A 31 -4.53 -10.67 0.51
N THR A 32 -4.12 -9.50 0.99
CA THR A 32 -3.33 -8.53 0.23
C THR A 32 -1.87 -8.46 0.68
N TYR A 33 -1.56 -8.85 1.92
CA TYR A 33 -0.22 -8.75 2.49
C TYR A 33 0.37 -10.13 2.86
N ASP A 34 1.42 -10.54 2.14
CA ASP A 34 2.13 -11.79 2.42
C ASP A 34 3.20 -11.59 3.50
N VAL A 35 2.91 -12.07 4.71
CA VAL A 35 3.83 -12.06 5.86
C VAL A 35 4.70 -13.31 5.96
N SER A 36 4.66 -14.24 4.99
CA SER A 36 5.41 -15.50 5.05
C SER A 36 6.93 -15.31 5.14
N GLN A 37 7.43 -14.16 4.70
CA GLN A 37 8.84 -13.79 4.75
C GLN A 37 9.20 -12.90 5.97
N HIS A 38 8.25 -12.60 6.84
CA HIS A 38 8.52 -11.85 8.07
C HIS A 38 9.48 -12.65 8.96
N PRO A 39 10.60 -12.09 9.45
CA PRO A 39 11.61 -12.86 10.19
C PRO A 39 11.03 -13.68 11.35
N GLY A 40 10.11 -13.08 12.10
CA GLY A 40 9.44 -13.75 13.22
C GLY A 40 8.43 -14.83 12.82
N VAL A 41 7.89 -14.77 11.60
CA VAL A 41 7.04 -15.85 11.07
C VAL A 41 7.92 -17.00 10.59
N VAL A 42 9.04 -16.69 9.94
CA VAL A 42 10.01 -17.66 9.44
C VAL A 42 10.67 -18.46 10.57
N ASP A 43 11.03 -17.80 11.68
CA ASP A 43 11.63 -18.47 12.84
C ASP A 43 10.62 -19.05 13.84
N GLY A 44 9.32 -18.80 13.61
CA GLY A 44 8.21 -19.31 14.42
C GLY A 44 7.99 -18.59 15.76
N THR A 45 8.59 -17.40 15.95
CA THR A 45 8.36 -16.58 17.15
C THR A 45 7.00 -15.88 17.16
N VAL A 46 6.43 -15.59 15.98
CA VAL A 46 5.07 -15.05 15.83
C VAL A 46 4.31 -15.80 14.74
N THR A 47 3.00 -15.88 14.88
CA THR A 47 2.11 -16.39 13.83
C THR A 47 1.90 -15.35 12.72
N PRO A 48 1.48 -15.76 11.51
CA PRO A 48 1.10 -14.82 10.45
C PRO A 48 0.03 -13.81 10.89
N ASP A 49 -0.99 -14.26 11.62
CA ASP A 49 -2.06 -13.38 12.11
C ASP A 49 -1.52 -12.36 13.13
N GLU A 50 -0.61 -12.74 14.02
CA GLU A 50 0.05 -11.80 14.95
C GLU A 50 0.91 -10.78 14.20
N ALA A 51 1.64 -11.20 13.17
CA ALA A 51 2.42 -10.28 12.34
C ALA A 51 1.53 -9.27 11.58
N LEU A 52 0.37 -9.72 11.07
CA LEU A 52 -0.62 -8.85 10.44
C LEU A 52 -1.29 -7.90 11.45
N ALA A 53 -1.60 -8.38 12.65
CA ALA A 53 -2.15 -7.54 13.72
C ALA A 53 -1.16 -6.43 14.12
N THR A 54 0.13 -6.76 14.32
CA THR A 54 1.17 -5.75 14.59
C THR A 54 1.33 -4.76 13.43
N PHE A 55 1.08 -5.20 12.20
CA PHE A 55 1.05 -4.29 11.05
C PHE A 55 -0.11 -3.29 11.14
N LEU A 56 -1.33 -3.74 11.47
CA LEU A 56 -2.50 -2.85 11.64
C LEU A 56 -2.36 -1.90 12.82
N GLU A 57 -1.78 -2.35 13.93
CA GLU A 57 -1.53 -1.55 15.13
C GLU A 57 -0.71 -0.28 14.84
N GLN A 58 0.02 -0.21 13.73
CA GLN A 58 0.74 0.99 13.32
C GLN A 58 -0.21 2.13 12.90
N PHE A 59 -1.38 1.79 12.40
CA PHE A 59 -2.39 2.73 11.89
C PHE A 59 -3.53 2.94 12.88
N ASP A 60 -3.93 1.88 13.59
CA ASP A 60 -4.93 1.88 14.66
C ASP A 60 -4.37 2.64 15.89
N THR A 61 -4.56 3.97 15.87
CA THR A 61 -3.90 4.90 16.78
C THR A 61 -4.86 5.66 17.69
N GLN A 62 -6.14 5.77 17.34
CA GLN A 62 -7.13 6.49 18.16
C GLN A 62 -7.89 5.51 19.05
N GLU A 63 -8.60 4.56 18.44
CA GLU A 63 -9.41 3.55 19.13
C GLU A 63 -8.87 2.16 18.81
N LYS A 64 -8.06 1.59 19.72
CA LYS A 64 -7.43 0.27 19.57
C LYS A 64 -8.41 -0.90 19.55
N ASP A 65 -9.23 -0.98 18.52
CA ASP A 65 -10.29 -1.95 18.32
C ASP A 65 -9.98 -2.94 17.19
N GLY A 66 -8.82 -2.80 16.53
CA GLY A 66 -8.40 -3.64 15.42
C GLY A 66 -9.03 -3.25 14.08
N ILE A 67 -9.69 -2.09 14.02
CA ILE A 67 -10.27 -1.49 12.82
C ILE A 67 -9.49 -0.21 12.53
N VAL A 68 -9.04 -0.06 11.29
CA VAL A 68 -8.36 1.16 10.85
C VAL A 68 -9.32 1.97 10.00
N THR A 69 -9.70 3.14 10.49
CA THR A 69 -10.53 4.10 9.75
C THR A 69 -9.68 4.94 8.76
N ILE A 70 -10.33 5.56 7.77
CA ILE A 70 -9.64 6.48 6.87
C ILE A 70 -9.06 7.68 7.63
N GLU A 71 -9.73 8.15 8.68
CA GLU A 71 -9.26 9.22 9.55
C GLU A 71 -7.96 8.85 10.26
N GLU A 72 -7.87 7.66 10.86
CA GLU A 72 -6.67 7.17 11.52
C GLU A 72 -5.51 6.96 10.55
N PHE A 73 -5.80 6.37 9.39
CA PHE A 73 -4.81 6.20 8.33
C PHE A 73 -4.30 7.56 7.82
N MET A 74 -5.19 8.53 7.67
CA MET A 74 -4.84 9.91 7.29
C MET A 74 -3.98 10.58 8.36
N ASP A 75 -4.28 10.39 9.63
CA ASP A 75 -3.52 10.95 10.75
C ASP A 75 -2.12 10.34 10.86
N TYR A 76 -1.98 9.02 10.65
CA TYR A 76 -0.68 8.39 10.50
C TYR A 76 0.14 9.05 9.38
N TYR A 77 -0.46 9.22 8.20
CA TYR A 77 0.23 9.83 7.06
C TYR A 77 0.44 11.34 7.19
N LYS A 78 -0.28 12.06 8.06
CA LYS A 78 0.06 13.45 8.39
C LYS A 78 1.46 13.53 9.00
N ASN A 79 1.81 12.59 9.90
CA ASN A 79 3.13 12.53 10.53
C ASN A 79 4.21 12.14 9.52
N VAL A 80 3.98 11.10 8.71
CA VAL A 80 4.91 10.70 7.64
C VAL A 80 5.11 11.86 6.65
N SER A 81 4.03 12.51 6.23
CA SER A 81 4.08 13.66 5.33
C SER A 81 4.89 14.82 5.93
N ALA A 82 4.84 15.05 7.23
CA ALA A 82 5.60 16.12 7.88
C ALA A 82 7.12 15.89 7.84
N SER A 83 7.55 14.63 7.70
CA SER A 83 8.96 14.25 7.56
C SER A 83 9.49 14.28 6.12
N ILE A 84 8.63 14.59 5.13
CA ILE A 84 8.98 14.57 3.70
C ILE A 84 8.76 15.96 3.10
N ASP A 85 9.86 16.61 2.72
CA ASP A 85 9.88 18.00 2.27
C ASP A 85 9.14 18.23 0.93
N GLY A 86 9.10 17.23 0.04
CA GLY A 86 8.60 17.39 -1.34
C GLY A 86 7.41 16.49 -1.69
N ASP A 87 6.41 17.05 -2.38
CA ASP A 87 5.22 16.31 -2.82
C ASP A 87 5.55 15.19 -3.81
N ASP A 88 6.53 15.42 -4.68
CA ASP A 88 7.00 14.42 -5.65
C ASP A 88 7.67 13.23 -4.94
N HIS A 89 8.43 13.50 -3.88
CA HIS A 89 9.04 12.46 -3.07
C HIS A 89 7.98 11.67 -2.29
N PHE A 90 6.99 12.36 -1.73
CA PHE A 90 5.86 11.72 -1.07
C PHE A 90 5.05 10.85 -2.05
N GLU A 91 4.76 11.35 -3.24
CA GLU A 91 4.09 10.59 -4.29
C GLU A 91 4.88 9.34 -4.68
N LEU A 92 6.18 9.46 -4.97
CA LEU A 92 7.02 8.31 -5.30
C LEU A 92 7.01 7.27 -4.17
N MET A 93 7.13 7.72 -2.92
CA MET A 93 7.09 6.85 -1.74
C MET A 93 5.75 6.12 -1.66
N MET A 94 4.63 6.82 -1.74
CA MET A 94 3.29 6.22 -1.67
C MET A 94 3.05 5.25 -2.82
N ARG A 95 3.45 5.62 -4.03
CA ARG A 95 3.33 4.76 -5.21
C ARG A 95 4.09 3.46 -5.05
N ASN A 96 5.31 3.53 -4.55
CA ASN A 96 6.14 2.35 -4.41
C ASN A 96 5.68 1.48 -3.25
N ALA A 97 5.35 2.08 -2.10
CA ALA A 97 4.91 1.38 -0.90
C ALA A 97 3.57 0.64 -1.11
N TRP A 98 2.63 1.26 -1.81
CA TRP A 98 1.28 0.73 -2.01
C TRP A 98 1.01 0.25 -3.43
N HIS A 99 2.05 0.04 -4.24
CA HIS A 99 1.91 -0.45 -5.61
C HIS A 99 0.91 0.36 -6.47
N ILE A 100 0.87 1.69 -6.29
CA ILE A 100 -0.04 2.58 -7.03
C ILE A 100 0.57 2.86 -8.41
N SER A 101 -0.05 2.29 -9.45
CA SER A 101 0.34 2.40 -10.85
C SER A 101 0.44 3.85 -11.35
N GLY A 102 1.28 4.06 -12.36
CA GLY A 102 1.43 5.35 -13.04
C GLY A 102 2.52 6.26 -12.43
N GLY A 103 2.34 7.57 -12.62
CA GLY A 103 3.36 8.59 -12.34
C GLY A 103 4.23 8.87 -13.57
N GLU A 104 4.85 10.05 -13.61
CA GLU A 104 5.71 10.49 -14.71
C GLU A 104 7.12 10.84 -14.19
N GLY A 105 8.14 10.59 -15.02
CA GLY A 105 9.53 10.91 -14.68
C GLY A 105 9.97 10.29 -13.36
N TRP A 106 10.46 11.13 -12.45
CA TRP A 106 10.94 10.73 -11.12
C TRP A 106 9.84 10.17 -10.21
N CYS A 107 8.57 10.51 -10.45
CA CYS A 107 7.43 10.05 -9.66
C CYS A 107 6.83 8.73 -10.17
N ALA A 108 7.36 8.17 -11.26
CA ALA A 108 6.83 6.93 -11.83
C ALA A 108 7.04 5.75 -10.86
N ASN A 109 5.98 4.97 -10.62
CA ASN A 109 6.07 3.75 -9.83
C ASN A 109 7.13 2.81 -10.44
N THR A 110 8.05 2.33 -9.61
CA THR A 110 9.08 1.37 -10.03
C THR A 110 8.92 0.00 -9.38
N SER A 111 8.07 -0.13 -8.36
CA SER A 111 7.86 -1.39 -7.64
C SER A 111 6.93 -2.38 -8.36
N ASN A 112 6.04 -1.91 -9.23
CA ASN A 112 5.10 -2.80 -9.94
C ASN A 112 5.83 -3.60 -11.02
N LYS A 113 5.54 -4.90 -11.06
CA LYS A 113 6.14 -5.83 -12.03
C LYS A 113 5.77 -5.42 -13.45
N ARG A 114 6.76 -5.40 -14.33
CA ARG A 114 6.59 -5.13 -15.77
C ARG A 114 7.11 -6.30 -16.58
N VAL A 115 6.43 -6.62 -17.68
CA VAL A 115 6.76 -7.74 -18.56
C VAL A 115 6.83 -7.28 -20.01
N LEU A 116 7.69 -7.94 -20.78
CA LEU A 116 7.74 -7.76 -22.23
C LEU A 116 6.62 -8.58 -22.87
N VAL A 117 5.64 -7.91 -23.47
CA VAL A 117 4.52 -8.51 -24.19
C VAL A 117 4.84 -8.53 -25.68
N THR A 118 4.80 -9.70 -26.30
CA THR A 118 4.82 -9.82 -27.77
C THR A 118 3.38 -9.95 -28.25
N HIS A 119 2.92 -8.93 -28.97
CA HIS A 119 1.59 -8.85 -29.55
C HIS A 119 1.47 -9.76 -30.77
N ARG A 120 0.23 -10.05 -31.18
CA ARG A 120 -0.06 -10.93 -32.34
C ARG A 120 0.52 -10.41 -33.66
N ASP A 121 0.73 -9.11 -33.77
CA ASP A 121 1.35 -8.42 -34.91
C ASP A 121 2.89 -8.46 -34.88
N GLY A 122 3.49 -9.11 -33.87
CA GLY A 122 4.93 -9.17 -33.64
C GLY A 122 5.52 -7.94 -32.93
N ARG A 123 4.71 -6.92 -32.64
CA ARG A 123 5.15 -5.74 -31.89
C ARG A 123 5.44 -6.14 -30.44
N GLN A 124 6.49 -5.57 -29.87
CA GLN A 124 6.82 -5.75 -28.46
C GLN A 124 6.58 -4.47 -27.66
N THR A 125 6.02 -4.62 -26.47
CA THR A 125 5.83 -3.54 -25.49
C THR A 125 6.18 -4.00 -24.09
N VAL A 126 6.65 -3.07 -23.26
CA VAL A 126 6.77 -3.29 -21.82
C VAL A 126 5.47 -2.86 -21.17
N GLU A 127 4.79 -3.79 -20.53
CA GLU A 127 3.48 -3.57 -19.91
C GLU A 127 3.55 -3.89 -18.41
N GLU A 128 2.88 -3.06 -17.61
CA GLU A 128 2.71 -3.31 -16.18
C GLU A 128 1.75 -4.49 -15.97
N VAL A 129 2.17 -5.45 -15.14
CA VAL A 129 1.33 -6.56 -14.72
C VAL A 129 0.32 -6.02 -13.72
N ARG A 130 -0.92 -5.87 -14.16
CA ARG A 130 -2.04 -5.55 -13.28
C ARG A 130 -2.63 -6.86 -12.79
N LEU A 131 -2.46 -7.15 -11.50
CA LEU A 131 -3.22 -8.20 -10.85
C LEU A 131 -4.67 -7.72 -10.79
N GLN A 132 -5.59 -8.47 -11.38
CA GLN A 132 -7.02 -8.29 -11.11
C GLN A 132 -7.23 -8.82 -9.70
N LEU A 133 -7.44 -7.92 -8.74
CA LEU A 133 -8.11 -8.24 -7.49
C LEU A 133 -9.61 -8.34 -7.78
#